data_AF-A0A060LV17-F1
#
_entry.id   AF-A0A060LV17-F1
#
_cell.length_a   1.000
_cell.length_b   1.000
_cell.length_c   1.000
_cell.angle_alpha   90.00
_cell.angle_beta   90.00
_cell.angle_gamma   90.00
#
_symmetry.space_group_name_H-M   'P 1'
#
loop_
_entity.id
_entity.type
_entity.pdbx_description
1 polymer ?
#
loop_
_entity_poly.entity_id
_entity_poly.type
_entity_poly.pdbx_seq_one_letter_code
_entity_poly.pdbx_strand_id
1 'polypeptide(L)'
;MQINKLRGKELDQLFQAILSLKDVEEAYEFFDDLCTINEIQSLAQRLEVARMLRDGYTYHKIETETGASTATISRVKRCLNYGNDGYRMTLDRIDAQELEETKDV
;
A
#
# COMPACT_ATOMS: atom_id res chain seq x y z
N MET A 1 -1.43 14.27 -11.24
CA MET A 1 -1.88 12.99 -10.65
C MET A 1 -3.38 12.83 -10.88
N GLN A 2 -3.89 11.62 -11.15
CA GLN A 2 -5.34 11.41 -11.37
C GLN A 2 -6.19 11.86 -10.18
N ILE A 3 -5.67 11.71 -8.96
CA ILE A 3 -6.34 12.11 -7.71
C ILE A 3 -6.64 13.61 -7.62
N ASN A 4 -6.00 14.47 -8.43
CA ASN A 4 -6.27 15.91 -8.43
C ASN A 4 -7.73 16.25 -8.78
N LYS A 5 -8.44 15.35 -9.48
CA LYS A 5 -9.87 15.50 -9.79
C LYS A 5 -10.77 15.40 -8.55
N LEU A 6 -10.25 14.84 -7.46
CA LEU A 6 -10.96 14.63 -6.19
C LEU A 6 -10.41 15.54 -5.07
N ARG A 7 -9.44 16.42 -5.37
CA ARG A 7 -8.84 17.32 -4.39
C ARG A 7 -9.90 18.30 -3.88
N GLY A 8 -10.02 18.41 -2.56
CA GLY A 8 -11.05 19.20 -1.90
C GLY A 8 -11.09 18.90 -0.41
N LYS A 9 -11.99 19.59 0.30
CA LYS A 9 -12.09 19.55 1.76
C LYS A 9 -12.22 18.12 2.30
N GLU A 10 -13.05 17.30 1.67
CA GLU A 10 -13.35 15.94 2.09
C GLU A 10 -12.14 15.03 1.95
N LEU A 11 -11.42 15.13 0.83
CA LEU A 11 -10.22 14.33 0.59
C LEU A 11 -9.05 14.78 1.49
N ASP A 12 -8.91 16.08 1.70
CA ASP A 12 -7.91 16.62 2.62
C ASP A 12 -8.19 16.17 4.06
N GLN A 13 -9.47 16.15 4.48
CA GLN A 13 -9.88 15.64 5.80
C GLN A 13 -9.57 14.15 5.97
N LEU A 14 -9.84 13.33 4.94
CA LEU A 14 -9.49 11.89 4.97
C LEU A 14 -7.98 11.70 5.17
N PHE A 15 -7.15 12.42 4.42
CA PHE A 15 -5.70 12.29 4.57
C PHE A 15 -5.18 12.87 5.88
N GLN A 16 -5.79 13.94 6.40
CA GLN A 16 -5.47 14.44 7.74
C GLN A 16 -5.80 13.40 8.83
N ALA A 17 -6.91 12.68 8.71
CA ALA A 17 -7.25 11.60 9.63
C ALA A 17 -6.22 10.46 9.57
N ILE A 18 -5.87 10.00 8.35
CA ILE A 18 -4.84 8.96 8.16
C ILE A 18 -3.48 9.39 8.73
N LEU A 19 -3.09 10.65 8.54
CA LEU A 19 -1.83 11.20 9.07
C LEU A 19 -1.82 11.38 10.59
N SER A 20 -2.97 11.30 11.27
CA SER A 20 -3.07 11.46 12.72
C SER A 20 -2.89 10.15 13.49
N LEU A 21 -2.95 9.01 12.79
CA LEU A 21 -2.73 7.67 13.35
C LEU A 21 -1.28 7.52 13.83
N LYS A 22 -1.10 6.92 15.01
CA LYS A 22 0.19 6.86 15.71
C LYS A 22 0.83 5.48 15.69
N ASP A 23 0.03 4.44 15.59
CA ASP A 23 0.49 3.06 15.57
C ASP A 23 -0.40 2.18 14.67
N VAL A 24 0.00 0.91 14.56
CA VAL A 24 -0.65 -0.07 13.70
C VAL A 24 -2.04 -0.46 14.23
N GLU A 25 -2.25 -0.48 15.56
CA GLU A 25 -3.55 -0.82 16.15
C GLU A 25 -4.58 0.29 15.88
N GLU A 26 -4.21 1.57 16.01
CA GLU A 26 -5.06 2.70 15.60
C GLU A 26 -5.42 2.61 14.11
N ALA A 27 -4.51 2.12 13.25
CA ALA A 27 -4.81 1.88 11.85
C ALA A 27 -5.80 0.72 11.65
N TYR A 28 -5.67 -0.39 12.39
CA TYR A 28 -6.64 -1.48 12.35
C TYR A 28 -8.04 -1.00 12.75
N GLU A 29 -8.18 -0.30 13.87
CA GLU A 29 -9.46 0.24 14.34
C GLU A 29 -10.07 1.21 13.31
N PHE A 30 -9.29 2.17 12.81
CA PHE A 30 -9.78 3.17 11.87
C PHE A 30 -10.22 2.56 10.53
N PHE A 31 -9.44 1.63 9.97
CA PHE A 31 -9.78 1.01 8.70
C PHE A 31 -10.89 -0.04 8.82
N ASP A 32 -11.07 -0.69 9.98
CA ASP A 32 -12.23 -1.58 10.23
C ASP A 32 -13.55 -0.79 10.26
N ASP A 33 -13.54 0.42 10.82
CA ASP A 33 -14.69 1.33 10.79
C ASP A 33 -14.94 1.94 9.38
N LEU A 34 -13.88 2.33 8.67
CA LEU A 34 -13.98 3.07 7.40
C LEU A 34 -14.28 2.17 6.19
N CYS A 35 -13.76 0.93 6.20
CA CYS A 35 -13.75 0.05 5.05
C CYS A 35 -14.42 -1.28 5.36
N THR A 36 -14.95 -1.91 4.31
CA THR A 36 -15.32 -3.33 4.39
C THR A 36 -14.07 -4.21 4.37
N ILE A 37 -14.18 -5.43 4.89
CA ILE A 37 -13.12 -6.44 4.86
C ILE A 37 -12.56 -6.66 3.44
N ASN A 38 -13.42 -6.67 2.41
CA ASN A 38 -13.01 -6.86 1.02
C ASN A 38 -12.19 -5.67 0.49
N GLU A 39 -12.49 -4.45 0.92
CA GLU A 39 -11.73 -3.26 0.55
C GLU A 39 -10.34 -3.29 1.19
N ILE A 40 -10.24 -3.59 2.48
CA ILE A 40 -8.97 -3.74 3.20
C ILE A 40 -8.11 -4.82 2.53
N GLN A 41 -8.69 -6.00 2.29
CA GLN A 41 -7.99 -7.09 1.61
C GLN A 41 -7.50 -6.68 0.21
N SER A 42 -8.30 -5.93 -0.54
CA SER A 42 -7.90 -5.44 -1.86
C SER A 42 -6.75 -4.44 -1.79
N LEU A 43 -6.73 -3.55 -0.79
CA LEU A 43 -5.63 -2.60 -0.57
C LEU A 43 -4.34 -3.32 -0.17
N ALA A 44 -4.41 -4.23 0.81
CA ALA A 44 -3.29 -5.04 1.27
C ALA A 44 -2.69 -5.89 0.13
N GLN A 45 -3.54 -6.56 -0.65
CA GLN A 45 -3.11 -7.35 -1.81
C GLN A 45 -2.34 -6.50 -2.83
N ARG A 46 -2.75 -5.24 -3.08
CA ARG A 46 -2.05 -4.36 -4.03
C ARG A 46 -0.67 -3.96 -3.53
N LEU A 47 -0.52 -3.69 -2.23
CA LEU A 47 0.77 -3.37 -1.62
C LEU A 47 1.71 -4.57 -1.69
N GLU A 48 1.23 -5.78 -1.37
CA GLU A 48 2.03 -7.00 -1.43
C GLU A 48 2.47 -7.33 -2.86
N VAL A 49 1.56 -7.19 -3.84
CA VAL A 49 1.92 -7.28 -5.26
C VAL A 49 3.00 -6.27 -5.63
N ALA A 50 2.94 -5.04 -5.11
CA ALA A 50 3.95 -4.03 -5.40
C ALA A 50 5.32 -4.40 -4.81
N ARG A 51 5.35 -4.88 -3.56
CA ARG A 51 6.55 -5.40 -2.89
C ARG A 51 7.17 -6.55 -3.69
N MET A 52 6.38 -7.56 -4.05
CA MET A 52 6.88 -8.70 -4.82
C MET A 52 7.36 -8.31 -6.24
N LEU A 53 6.69 -7.36 -6.90
CA LEU A 53 7.16 -6.86 -8.19
C LEU A 53 8.50 -6.12 -8.07
N ARG A 54 8.69 -5.35 -6.98
CA ARG A 54 9.95 -4.67 -6.67
C ARG A 54 11.08 -5.67 -6.45
N ASP A 55 10.79 -6.77 -5.76
CA ASP A 55 11.75 -7.83 -5.44
C ASP A 55 12.02 -8.79 -6.62
N GLY A 56 11.41 -8.57 -7.78
CA GLY A 56 11.68 -9.33 -9.01
C GLY A 56 10.94 -10.66 -9.13
N TYR A 57 9.92 -10.91 -8.32
CA TYR A 57 9.11 -12.14 -8.44
C TYR A 57 8.34 -12.21 -9.76
N THR A 58 8.13 -13.43 -10.26
CA THR A 58 7.34 -13.68 -11.48
C THR A 58 5.85 -13.49 -11.24
N TYR A 59 5.10 -13.19 -12.30
CA TYR A 59 3.64 -13.01 -12.22
C TYR A 59 2.92 -14.23 -11.63
N HIS A 60 3.37 -15.44 -11.99
CA HIS A 60 2.78 -16.68 -11.49
C HIS A 60 2.98 -16.85 -9.99
N LYS A 61 4.18 -16.51 -9.48
CA LYS A 61 4.45 -16.56 -8.04
C LYS A 61 3.60 -15.53 -7.30
N ILE A 62 3.51 -14.30 -7.83
CA ILE A 62 2.67 -13.25 -7.25
C ILE A 62 1.20 -13.67 -7.19
N GLU A 63 0.65 -14.19 -8.28
CA GLU A 63 -0.75 -14.64 -8.32
C GLU A 63 -1.02 -15.75 -7.29
N THR A 64 -0.06 -16.67 -7.12
CA THR A 64 -0.17 -17.79 -6.17
C THR A 64 -0.11 -17.32 -4.71
N GLU A 65 0.81 -16.43 -4.37
CA GLU A 65 1.01 -15.98 -2.99
C GLU A 65 -0.04 -14.94 -2.57
N THR A 66 -0.40 -14.01 -3.46
CA THR A 66 -1.28 -12.89 -3.09
C THR A 66 -2.74 -13.14 -3.46
N GLY A 67 -3.04 -14.13 -4.31
CA GLY A 67 -4.37 -14.34 -4.88
C GLY A 67 -4.81 -13.22 -5.84
N ALA A 68 -3.87 -12.39 -6.32
CA ALA A 68 -4.20 -11.26 -7.19
C ALA A 68 -4.38 -11.73 -8.64
N SER A 69 -5.46 -11.29 -9.28
CA SER A 69 -5.62 -11.52 -10.72
C SER A 69 -4.49 -10.88 -11.53
N THR A 70 -4.15 -11.48 -12.68
CA THR A 70 -3.21 -10.89 -13.65
C THR A 70 -3.55 -9.43 -14.01
N ALA A 71 -4.84 -9.08 -14.07
CA ALA A 71 -5.28 -7.70 -14.30
C ALA A 71 -4.90 -6.75 -13.16
N THR A 72 -5.00 -7.20 -11.90
CA THR A 72 -4.54 -6.44 -10.74
C THR A 72 -3.03 -6.27 -10.76
N ILE A 73 -2.28 -7.35 -10.99
CA ILE A 73 -0.81 -7.30 -11.07
C ILE A 73 -0.35 -6.31 -12.15
N SER A 74 -0.98 -6.33 -13.33
CA SER A 74 -0.69 -5.39 -14.41
C SER A 74 -0.95 -3.92 -14.05
N ARG A 75 -2.06 -3.63 -13.34
CA ARG A 75 -2.35 -2.27 -12.85
C ARG A 75 -1.32 -1.80 -11.83
N VAL A 76 -0.94 -2.65 -10.88
CA VAL A 76 0.08 -2.32 -9.86
C VAL A 76 1.45 -2.08 -10.51
N LYS A 77 1.89 -2.95 -11.44
CA LYS A 77 3.14 -2.76 -12.18
C LYS A 77 3.17 -1.43 -12.94
N ARG A 78 2.04 -1.02 -13.54
CA ARG A 78 1.94 0.28 -14.20
C ARG A 78 2.15 1.43 -13.22
N CYS A 79 1.56 1.36 -12.03
CA CYS A 79 1.77 2.37 -10.98
C CYS A 79 3.22 2.39 -10.46
N LEU A 80 3.88 1.24 -10.36
CA LEU A 80 5.29 1.16 -9.95
C LEU A 80 6.27 1.77 -10.96
N ASN A 81 5.94 1.67 -12.26
CA ASN A 81 6.84 2.14 -13.32
C ASN A 81 6.54 3.57 -13.79
N TYR A 82 5.28 4.01 -13.68
CA TYR A 82 4.80 5.26 -14.27
C TYR A 82 3.88 6.06 -13.33
N GLY A 83 3.84 5.71 -12.04
CA GLY A 83 3.04 6.39 -11.03
C GLY A 83 3.78 7.55 -10.38
N ASN A 84 3.50 7.77 -9.10
CA ASN A 84 4.07 8.88 -8.31
C ASN A 84 5.15 8.40 -7.33
N ASP A 85 5.77 7.24 -7.60
CA ASP A 85 6.75 6.57 -6.73
C ASP A 85 6.29 6.26 -5.29
N GLY A 86 4.99 6.41 -5.00
CA GLY A 86 4.42 6.21 -3.67
C GLY A 86 4.70 4.83 -3.07
N TYR A 87 4.58 3.77 -3.87
CA TYR A 87 4.91 2.40 -3.41
C TYR A 87 6.38 2.27 -3.02
N ARG A 88 7.30 2.79 -3.85
CA ARG A 88 8.74 2.74 -3.56
C ARG A 88 9.02 3.50 -2.27
N MET A 89 8.56 4.74 -2.19
CA MET A 89 8.74 5.59 -1.00
C MET A 89 8.26 4.92 0.28
N THR A 90 7.07 4.31 0.30
CA THR A 90 6.54 3.68 1.53
C THR A 90 7.26 2.39 1.87
N LEU A 91 7.54 1.53 0.88
CA LEU A 91 8.26 0.27 1.13
C LEU A 91 9.70 0.52 1.57
N ASP A 92 10.40 1.48 0.97
CA ASP A 92 11.77 1.83 1.35
C ASP A 92 11.84 2.39 2.78
N ARG A 93 10.79 3.09 3.25
CA ARG A 93 10.70 3.56 4.64
C ARG A 93 10.49 2.43 5.62
N ILE A 94 9.64 1.45 5.28
CA ILE A 94 9.41 0.26 6.10
C ILE A 94 10.71 -0.54 6.23
N ASP A 95 11.37 -0.82 5.10
CA ASP A 95 12.66 -1.54 5.09
C ASP A 95 13.72 -0.80 5.95
N ALA A 96 13.75 0.53 5.92
CA ALA A 96 14.68 1.32 6.72
C ALA A 96 14.39 1.24 8.23
N GLN A 97 13.12 1.22 8.64
CA GLN A 97 12.72 1.07 10.04
C GLN A 97 13.10 -0.32 10.58
N GLU A 98 12.86 -1.38 9.82
CA GLU A 98 13.24 -2.75 10.19
C GLU A 98 14.77 -2.89 10.39
N LEU A 99 15.56 -2.17 9.60
CA LEU A 99 17.02 -2.13 9.70
C LEU A 99 17.54 -1.30 10.90
N GLU A 100 16.75 -0.37 11.43
CA GLU A 100 17.09 0.36 12.65
C GLU A 100 16.75 -0.47 13.89
N GLU A 101 15.57 -1.08 13.93
CA GLU A 101 15.12 -1.94 15.03
C GLU A 101 16.05 -3.16 15.23
N THR A 102 16.59 -3.73 14.16
CA THR A 102 17.53 -4.86 14.23
C THR A 102 18.94 -4.48 14.69
N LYS A 103 19.30 -3.19 14.73
CA LYS A 103 20.60 -2.72 15.26
C LYS A 103 20.57 -2.44 16.75
N ASP A 104 19.37 -2.23 17.31
CA ASP A 104 19.15 -1.94 18.72
C ASP A 104 18.85 -3.21 19.57
N VAL A 105 18.91 -4.40 18.95
CA VAL A 105 18.77 -5.73 19.57
C VAL A 105 20.08 -6.50 19.54
#